data_AF-A0A937K1W7-F1
#
_entry.id   AF-A0A937K1W7-F1
#
_cell.length_a   1.000
_cell.length_b   1.000
_cell.length_c   1.000
_cell.angle_alpha   90.00
_cell.angle_beta   90.00
_cell.angle_gamma   90.00
#
_symmetry.space_group_name_H-M   'P 1'
#
loop_
_entity.id
_entity.type
_entity.pdbx_description
1 polymer ?
#
loop_
_entity_poly.entity_id
_entity_poly.type
_entity_poly.pdbx_seq_one_letter_code
_entity_poly.pdbx_strand_id
1 'polypeptide(L)'
;MKNTVISFLMILMLAACVVPNEKRLDKIINAQELRIQLNTYGGFAGYSEQNYHLKKSDYENLLIIDEGTDYQTFIRMDEEKKQLLKQFLEEAYKSNDPDKEMSNSCMTGIDTEYIVRSGLTKLRLVPNEKSDSLFWMMVDERN
;
A
#
# COMPACT_ATOMS: atom_id res chain seq x y z
N MET A 1 -29.90 -14.09 -43.74
CA MET A 1 -30.53 -12.89 -43.15
C MET A 1 -31.67 -13.37 -42.24
N LYS A 2 -31.71 -13.16 -40.92
CA LYS A 2 -31.01 -12.23 -40.04
C LYS A 2 -30.85 -12.89 -38.67
N ASN A 3 -29.66 -12.70 -38.09
CA ASN A 3 -29.36 -12.85 -36.68
C ASN A 3 -30.27 -11.94 -35.86
N THR A 4 -31.11 -12.51 -35.00
CA THR A 4 -31.68 -11.78 -33.86
C THR A 4 -32.29 -12.78 -32.89
N VAL A 5 -31.52 -13.34 -31.96
CA VAL A 5 -31.89 -13.58 -30.54
C VAL A 5 -30.64 -14.09 -29.79
N ILE A 6 -29.58 -13.28 -29.66
CA ILE A 6 -28.59 -13.44 -28.58
C ILE A 6 -28.14 -12.04 -28.19
N SER A 7 -29.03 -11.24 -27.58
CA SER A 7 -28.66 -9.88 -27.18
C SER A 7 -29.40 -9.40 -25.93
N PHE A 8 -29.70 -10.31 -24.99
CA PHE A 8 -30.33 -9.96 -23.72
C PHE A 8 -29.69 -10.62 -22.48
N LEU A 9 -28.53 -11.28 -22.62
CA LEU A 9 -27.84 -11.95 -21.50
C LEU A 9 -26.48 -11.31 -21.12
N MET A 10 -26.22 -10.08 -21.58
CA MET A 10 -24.90 -9.43 -21.42
C MET A 10 -24.98 -8.00 -20.87
N ILE A 11 -26.12 -7.64 -20.28
CA ILE A 11 -26.33 -6.34 -19.64
C ILE A 11 -27.01 -6.62 -18.31
N LEU A 12 -26.54 -5.99 -17.24
CA LEU A 12 -26.89 -6.19 -15.83
C LEU A 12 -26.21 -7.38 -15.13
N MET A 13 -24.92 -7.25 -14.80
CA MET A 13 -24.44 -7.38 -13.40
C MET A 13 -23.10 -6.63 -13.21
N LEU A 14 -22.87 -5.51 -13.91
CA LEU A 14 -21.88 -4.51 -13.49
C LEU A 14 -22.50 -3.60 -12.43
N ALA A 15 -23.14 -4.19 -11.42
CA ALA A 15 -23.16 -3.53 -10.13
C ALA A 15 -21.71 -3.65 -9.64
N ALA A 16 -20.91 -2.61 -9.88
CA ALA A 16 -19.63 -2.46 -9.23
C ALA A 16 -19.94 -2.47 -7.72
N CYS A 17 -19.94 -3.67 -7.13
CA CYS A 17 -20.10 -3.87 -5.72
C CYS A 17 -18.85 -3.22 -5.13
N VAL A 18 -18.98 -1.96 -4.74
CA VAL A 18 -17.91 -1.20 -4.11
C VAL A 18 -17.57 -1.98 -2.86
N VAL A 19 -16.53 -2.81 -2.94
CA VAL A 19 -16.07 -3.58 -1.79
C VAL A 19 -15.78 -2.56 -0.69
N PRO A 20 -16.44 -2.66 0.47
CA PRO A 20 -16.20 -1.76 1.58
C PRO A 20 -14.71 -1.72 1.88
N ASN A 21 -14.20 -0.54 2.19
CA ASN A 21 -12.77 -0.34 2.38
C ASN A 21 -12.21 -1.24 3.51
N GLU A 22 -12.99 -1.57 4.53
CA GLU A 22 -12.65 -2.56 5.57
C GLU A 22 -12.36 -3.96 5.00
N LYS A 23 -13.18 -4.43 4.04
CA LYS A 23 -12.94 -5.70 3.34
C LYS A 23 -11.73 -5.63 2.40
N ARG A 24 -11.34 -4.44 1.93
CA ARG A 24 -10.12 -4.25 1.15
C ARG A 24 -8.88 -4.31 2.04
N LEU A 25 -8.95 -3.71 3.23
CA LEU A 25 -7.91 -3.78 4.25
C LEU A 25 -7.65 -5.23 4.67
N ASP A 26 -8.71 -5.99 4.99
CA ASP A 26 -8.60 -7.40 5.36
C ASP A 26 -7.96 -8.25 4.25
N LYS A 27 -8.35 -8.04 2.99
CA LYS A 27 -7.70 -8.67 1.83
C LYS A 27 -6.22 -8.34 1.72
N ILE A 28 -5.86 -7.08 1.95
CA ILE A 28 -4.47 -6.59 1.90
C ILE A 28 -3.63 -7.20 3.02
N ILE A 29 -4.11 -7.21 4.26
CA ILE A 29 -3.40 -7.75 5.41
C ILE A 29 -3.10 -9.24 5.21
N ASN A 30 -4.07 -9.99 4.67
CA ASN A 30 -3.96 -11.44 4.49
C ASN A 30 -3.38 -11.88 3.13
N ALA A 31 -2.98 -10.94 2.27
CA ALA A 31 -2.46 -11.27 0.95
C ALA A 31 -1.10 -11.98 1.02
N GLN A 32 -0.85 -12.92 0.10
CA GLN A 32 0.48 -13.53 -0.08
C GLN A 32 1.51 -12.53 -0.60
N GLU A 33 1.08 -11.63 -1.48
CA GLU A 33 1.92 -10.55 -2.01
C GLU A 33 1.30 -9.19 -1.74
N LEU A 34 2.15 -8.26 -1.32
CA LEU A 34 1.77 -6.88 -1.05
C LEU A 34 2.85 -5.94 -1.58
N ARG A 35 2.44 -4.93 -2.37
CA ARG A 35 3.32 -3.85 -2.79
C ARG A 35 2.92 -2.56 -2.10
N ILE A 36 3.90 -1.86 -1.55
CA ILE A 36 3.72 -0.56 -0.89
C ILE A 36 4.62 0.42 -1.64
N GLN A 37 4.02 1.48 -2.17
CA GLN A 37 4.75 2.61 -2.72
C GLN A 37 4.63 3.75 -1.70
N LEU A 38 5.76 4.21 -1.17
CA LEU A 38 5.85 5.39 -0.33
C LEU A 38 6.22 6.58 -1.20
N ASN A 39 5.35 7.58 -1.22
CA ASN A 39 5.59 8.88 -1.82
C ASN A 39 5.83 9.88 -0.69
N THR A 40 6.97 10.57 -0.73
CA THR A 40 7.30 11.65 0.20
C THR A 40 7.24 12.98 -0.54
N TYR A 41 6.55 13.96 0.01
CA TYR A 41 6.40 15.30 -0.55
C TYR A 41 7.05 16.34 0.37
N GLY A 42 7.71 17.33 -0.22
CA GLY A 42 8.48 18.34 0.51
C GLY A 42 9.93 17.92 0.79
N GLY A 43 10.57 18.60 1.74
CA GLY A 43 11.99 18.40 2.08
C GLY A 43 12.95 18.77 0.93
N PHE A 44 14.26 18.53 1.11
CA PHE A 44 15.29 18.99 0.16
C PHE A 44 15.09 18.46 -1.27
N ALA A 45 14.57 17.23 -1.41
CA ALA A 45 14.30 16.61 -2.70
C ALA A 45 13.00 17.10 -3.37
N GLY A 46 12.10 17.74 -2.62
CA GLY A 46 10.77 18.15 -3.08
C GLY A 46 9.79 17.00 -3.27
N TYR A 47 10.25 15.88 -3.86
CA TYR A 47 9.50 14.64 -4.00
C TYR A 47 10.45 13.44 -4.03
N SER A 48 10.08 12.34 -3.38
CA SER A 48 10.73 11.04 -3.56
C SER A 48 9.71 9.90 -3.56
N GLU A 49 10.06 8.83 -4.26
CA GLU A 49 9.30 7.58 -4.31
C GLU A 49 10.20 6.43 -3.86
N GLN A 50 9.67 5.53 -3.03
CA GLN A 50 10.32 4.26 -2.68
C GLN A 50 9.32 3.11 -2.77
N ASN A 51 9.76 2.00 -3.35
CA ASN A 51 8.90 0.84 -3.59
C ASN A 51 9.32 -0.34 -2.73
N TYR A 52 8.33 -0.96 -2.08
CA TYR A 52 8.48 -2.12 -1.23
C TYR A 52 7.61 -3.26 -1.74
N HIS A 53 8.16 -4.47 -1.76
CA HIS A 53 7.44 -5.68 -2.14
C HIS A 53 7.58 -6.74 -1.04
N LEU A 54 6.48 -6.96 -0.31
CA LEU A 54 6.37 -8.06 0.63
C LEU A 54 5.98 -9.34 -0.10
N LYS A 55 6.86 -10.35 -0.02
CA LYS A 55 6.58 -11.72 -0.44
C LYS A 55 6.43 -12.60 0.80
N LYS A 56 5.27 -13.22 0.97
CA LYS A 56 5.02 -14.19 2.04
C LYS A 56 5.16 -15.61 1.49
N SER A 57 5.86 -16.45 2.23
CA SER A 57 5.98 -17.88 1.94
C SER A 57 5.89 -18.70 3.22
N ASP A 58 5.77 -20.02 3.09
CA ASP A 58 5.74 -20.93 4.23
C ASP A 58 7.08 -21.00 4.98
N TYR A 59 8.17 -20.54 4.36
CA TYR A 59 9.53 -20.61 4.90
C TYR A 59 9.97 -19.26 5.49
N GLU A 60 9.78 -18.19 4.72
CA GLU A 60 10.15 -16.84 5.14
C GLU A 60 9.26 -15.78 4.49
N ASN A 61 9.09 -14.67 5.22
CA ASN A 61 8.46 -13.47 4.72
C ASN A 61 9.55 -12.41 4.54
N LEU A 62 9.64 -11.84 3.34
CA LEU A 62 10.66 -10.85 2.99
C LEU A 62 10.00 -9.58 2.48
N LEU A 63 10.42 -8.44 3.00
CA LEU A 63 10.13 -7.13 2.42
C LEU A 63 11.33 -6.72 1.57
N ILE A 64 11.12 -6.64 0.26
CA ILE A 64 12.14 -6.31 -0.74
C ILE A 64 11.99 -4.82 -1.07
N ILE A 65 13.05 -4.05 -0.91
CA ILE A 65 13.12 -2.64 -1.31
C ILE A 65 13.74 -2.56 -2.69
N ASP A 66 13.15 -1.79 -3.60
CA ASP A 66 13.65 -1.55 -4.96
C ASP A 66 13.93 -2.85 -5.74
N GLU A 67 12.98 -3.78 -5.69
CA GLU A 67 13.04 -5.10 -6.34
C GLU A 67 13.46 -5.01 -7.81
N GLY A 68 14.40 -5.87 -8.21
CA GLY A 68 14.86 -5.96 -9.60
C GLY A 68 15.96 -4.95 -9.97
N THR A 69 16.45 -4.17 -9.00
CA THR A 69 17.61 -3.29 -9.17
C THR A 69 18.87 -3.90 -8.55
N ASP A 70 20.05 -3.41 -8.96
CA ASP A 70 21.34 -3.78 -8.36
C ASP A 70 21.48 -3.32 -6.91
N TYR A 71 20.59 -2.45 -6.43
CA TYR A 71 20.56 -1.89 -5.07
C TYR A 71 19.43 -2.45 -4.21
N GLN A 72 18.80 -3.55 -4.64
CA GLN A 72 17.70 -4.13 -3.86
C GLN A 72 18.16 -4.52 -2.45
N THR A 73 17.31 -4.24 -1.47
CA THR A 73 17.55 -4.58 -0.07
C THR A 73 16.49 -5.56 0.42
N PHE A 74 16.88 -6.50 1.29
CA PHE A 74 15.99 -7.53 1.82
C PHE A 74 15.86 -7.40 3.33
N ILE A 75 14.64 -7.12 3.79
CA ILE A 75 14.31 -7.10 5.21
C ILE A 75 13.54 -8.37 5.54
N ARG A 76 14.08 -9.17 6.46
CA ARG A 76 13.38 -10.35 6.98
C ARG A 76 12.25 -9.89 7.90
N MET A 77 11.04 -10.32 7.60
CA MET A 77 9.85 -10.02 8.41
C MET A 77 9.71 -11.06 9.51
N ASP A 78 10.36 -10.82 10.65
CA ASP A 78 10.11 -11.54 11.90
C ASP A 78 8.68 -11.24 12.44
N GLU A 79 8.31 -11.87 13.56
CA GLU A 79 6.97 -11.68 14.12
C GLU A 79 6.69 -10.24 14.55
N GLU A 80 7.68 -9.52 15.07
CA GLU A 80 7.52 -8.12 15.48
C GLU A 80 7.23 -7.23 14.26
N LYS A 81 8.04 -7.34 13.20
CA LYS A 81 7.85 -6.60 11.95
C LYS A 81 6.52 -6.96 11.27
N LYS A 82 6.07 -8.22 11.35
CA LYS A 82 4.72 -8.61 10.88
C LYS A 82 3.61 -7.92 11.67
N GLN A 83 3.75 -7.81 13.00
CA GLN A 83 2.77 -7.07 13.81
C GLN A 83 2.80 -5.57 13.50
N LEU A 84 3.99 -4.98 13.35
CA LEU A 84 4.14 -3.58 12.95
C LEU A 84 3.48 -3.29 11.60
N LEU A 85 3.67 -4.17 10.60
CA LEU A 85 2.99 -4.05 9.31
C LEU A 85 1.46 -4.02 9.47
N LYS A 86 0.92 -4.93 10.27
CA LYS A 86 -0.53 -4.99 10.52
C LYS A 86 -1.02 -3.71 11.20
N GLN A 87 -0.34 -3.26 12.26
CA GLN A 87 -0.67 -2.03 12.97
C GLN A 87 -0.57 -0.80 12.07
N PHE A 88 0.46 -0.74 11.24
CA PHE A 88 0.62 0.31 10.23
C PHE A 88 -0.58 0.33 9.29
N LEU A 89 -0.96 -0.80 8.69
CA LEU A 89 -2.08 -0.85 7.74
C LEU A 89 -3.41 -0.45 8.41
N GLU A 90 -3.65 -0.88 9.64
CA GLU A 90 -4.86 -0.55 10.40
C GLU A 90 -4.91 0.94 10.79
N GLU A 91 -3.81 1.48 11.32
CA GLU A 91 -3.73 2.90 11.72
C GLU A 91 -3.73 3.82 10.49
N ALA A 92 -3.02 3.46 9.43
CA ALA A 92 -2.97 4.25 8.19
C ALA A 92 -4.35 4.30 7.54
N TYR A 93 -5.09 3.20 7.59
CA TYR A 93 -6.48 3.17 7.12
C TYR A 93 -7.41 4.04 7.99
N LYS A 94 -7.27 3.97 9.32
CA LYS A 94 -8.09 4.72 10.28
C LYS A 94 -7.85 6.23 10.24
N SER A 95 -6.60 6.63 10.07
CA SER A 95 -6.15 8.03 10.09
C SER A 95 -6.08 8.67 8.70
N ASN A 96 -6.47 7.93 7.66
CA ASN A 96 -6.42 8.39 6.28
C ASN A 96 -7.22 9.68 6.05
N ASP A 97 -6.54 10.72 5.60
CA ASP A 97 -7.11 11.98 5.16
C ASP A 97 -6.89 12.16 3.65
N PRO A 98 -7.79 11.64 2.79
CA PRO A 98 -7.59 11.64 1.35
C PRO A 98 -7.57 13.05 0.73
N ASP A 99 -8.13 14.03 1.43
CA ASP A 99 -8.29 15.43 1.00
C ASP A 99 -7.16 16.33 1.51
N LYS A 100 -6.24 15.81 2.35
CA LYS A 100 -5.06 16.54 2.81
C LYS A 100 -4.26 17.06 1.63
N GLU A 101 -4.02 18.37 1.62
CA GLU A 101 -3.10 19.00 0.69
C GLU A 101 -1.66 18.65 1.09
N MET A 102 -0.89 18.14 0.13
CA MET A 102 0.51 17.78 0.34
C MET A 102 1.42 18.99 0.22
N SER A 103 2.47 19.01 1.03
CA SER A 103 3.56 19.98 0.96
C SER A 103 4.18 20.01 -0.44
N ASN A 104 4.35 21.21 -0.99
CA ASN A 104 4.83 21.42 -2.36
C ASN A 104 6.18 22.13 -2.44
N SER A 105 6.82 22.41 -1.30
CA SER A 105 8.10 23.11 -1.24
C SER A 105 9.11 22.40 -0.33
N CYS A 106 10.38 22.67 -0.56
CA CYS A 106 11.48 22.21 0.29
C CYS A 106 11.53 22.93 1.66
N MET A 107 10.73 23.97 1.86
CA MET A 107 10.63 24.77 3.10
C MET A 107 9.38 24.42 3.94
N THR A 108 8.44 23.67 3.38
CA THR A 108 7.26 23.15 4.07
C THR A 108 7.59 21.82 4.76
N GLY A 109 6.66 21.32 5.58
CA GLY A 109 6.80 20.03 6.25
C GLY A 109 7.03 18.87 5.28
N ILE A 110 7.27 17.68 5.84
CA ILE A 110 7.37 16.44 5.07
C ILE A 110 6.04 15.72 5.19
N ASP A 111 5.40 15.45 4.06
CA ASP A 111 4.15 14.69 3.99
C ASP A 111 4.37 13.36 3.28
N THR A 112 3.62 12.33 3.70
CA THR A 112 3.71 10.98 3.16
C THR A 112 2.38 10.52 2.56
N GLU A 113 2.47 9.71 1.53
CA GLU A 113 1.37 8.97 0.94
C GLU A 113 1.82 7.53 0.68
N TYR A 114 0.95 6.58 1.01
CA TYR A 114 1.15 5.17 0.78
C TYR A 114 0.16 4.66 -0.25
N ILE A 115 0.67 4.05 -1.31
CA ILE A 115 -0.14 3.32 -2.27
C ILE A 115 0.10 1.82 -2.08
N VAL A 116 -0.87 1.18 -1.44
CA VAL A 116 -0.83 -0.24 -1.07
C VAL A 116 -1.60 -1.06 -2.09
N ARG A 117 -0.96 -2.08 -2.66
CA ARG A 117 -1.53 -2.91 -3.74
C ARG A 117 -1.38 -4.40 -3.42
N SER A 118 -2.45 -5.15 -3.65
CA SER A 118 -2.41 -6.62 -3.64
C SER A 118 -3.37 -7.18 -4.69
N GLY A 119 -2.83 -7.90 -5.68
CA GLY A 119 -3.59 -8.33 -6.85
C GLY A 119 -4.29 -7.14 -7.54
N LEU A 120 -5.63 -7.21 -7.65
CA LEU A 120 -6.46 -6.14 -8.21
C LEU A 120 -6.89 -5.08 -7.18
N THR A 121 -6.53 -5.24 -5.90
CA THR A 121 -6.90 -4.30 -4.84
C THR A 121 -5.84 -3.21 -4.73
N LYS A 122 -6.27 -1.95 -4.70
CA LYS A 122 -5.43 -0.78 -4.47
C LYS A 122 -6.06 0.10 -3.39
N LEU A 123 -5.26 0.53 -2.42
CA LEU A 123 -5.59 1.56 -1.45
C LEU A 123 -4.57 2.70 -1.57
N ARG A 124 -5.06 3.93 -1.60
CA ARG A 124 -4.27 5.15 -1.45
C ARG A 124 -4.54 5.66 -0.04
N LEU A 125 -3.49 5.82 0.75
CA LEU A 125 -3.55 6.22 2.14
C LEU A 125 -2.69 7.47 2.34
N VAL A 126 -3.25 8.49 2.96
CA VAL A 126 -2.58 9.72 3.40
C VAL A 126 -2.75 9.79 4.90
N PRO A 127 -1.95 9.04 5.67
CA PRO A 127 -2.18 8.86 7.08
C PRO A 127 -1.50 9.94 7.93
N ASN A 128 -1.59 9.82 9.25
CA ASN A 128 -0.87 10.68 10.19
C ASN A 128 0.57 10.18 10.51
N GLU A 129 1.33 11.02 11.20
CA GLU A 129 2.72 10.74 11.60
C GLU A 129 2.91 9.46 12.45
N LYS A 130 1.85 9.04 13.17
CA LYS A 130 1.87 7.79 13.93
C LYS A 130 2.00 6.58 12.99
N SER A 131 1.31 6.62 11.85
CA SER A 131 1.39 5.58 10.84
C SER A 131 2.78 5.55 10.19
N ASP A 132 3.35 6.72 9.91
CA ASP A 132 4.73 6.83 9.40
C ASP A 132 5.73 6.21 10.37
N SER A 133 5.58 6.50 11.66
CA SER A 133 6.44 5.95 12.71
C SER A 133 6.38 4.42 12.75
N LEU A 134 5.19 3.82 12.66
CA LEU A 134 5.02 2.37 12.61
C LEU A 134 5.66 1.76 11.35
N PHE A 135 5.51 2.43 10.21
CA PHE A 135 6.14 1.99 8.96
C PHE A 135 7.66 2.02 9.06
N TRP A 136 8.25 3.09 9.59
CA TRP A 136 9.70 3.19 9.74
C TRP A 136 10.26 2.20 10.76
N MET A 137 9.56 1.92 11.86
CA MET A 137 9.96 0.87 12.80
C MET A 137 9.98 -0.52 12.13
N MET A 138 9.09 -0.78 11.19
CA MET A 138 9.04 -2.03 10.43
C MET A 138 10.21 -2.13 9.45
N VAL A 139 10.61 -1.02 8.82
CA VAL A 139 11.63 -0.98 7.76
C VAL A 139 13.06 -0.79 8.30
N ASP A 140 13.24 -0.29 9.52
CA ASP A 140 14.56 -0.11 10.12
C ASP A 140 15.23 -1.48 10.40
N GLU A 141 16.41 -1.69 9.80
CA GLU A 141 17.20 -2.93 9.94
C GLU A 141 17.88 -3.06 11.31
N ARG A 142 17.85 -2.01 12.16
CA ARG A 142 18.58 -1.95 13.43
C ARG A 142 17.86 -2.60 14.63
N ASN A 143 16.68 -3.19 14.43
CA ASN A 143 15.94 -3.96 15.44
C ASN A 143 15.90 -5.45 15.11
#